data_AF-A0A6L4B131-F1
#
_entry.id   AF-A0A6L4B131-F1
#
_cell.length_a   1.000
_cell.length_b   1.000
_cell.length_c   1.000
_cell.angle_alpha   90.00
_cell.angle_beta   90.00
_cell.angle_gamma   90.00
#
_symmetry.space_group_name_H-M   'P 1'
#
loop_
_entity.id
_entity.type
_entity.pdbx_description
1 polymer ?
#
loop_
_entity_poly.entity_id
_entity_poly.type
_entity_poly.pdbx_seq_one_letter_code
_entity_poly.pdbx_strand_id
1 'polypeptide(L)' 'MSRHRCALDCWPAKEGVKSVPGLGERTASTLLAFLAEPRCFDNARQAVAFAGLDPRQHESGMPFRPALHGA' A
#
# COMPACT_ATOMS: atom_id res chain seq x y z
N MET A 1 -6.48 -2.40 28.05
CA MET A 1 -6.08 -1.83 26.74
C MET A 1 -6.78 -2.64 25.66
N SER A 2 -7.49 -1.93 24.78
CA SER A 2 -8.79 -2.32 24.24
C SER A 2 -8.76 -3.20 22.99
N ARG A 3 -9.81 -4.02 22.86
CA ARG A 3 -9.94 -5.27 22.11
C ARG A 3 -10.54 -5.08 20.71
N HIS A 4 -10.19 -4.01 19.99
CA HIS A 4 -10.90 -3.59 18.76
C HIS A 4 -10.11 -3.64 17.44
N ARG A 5 -8.86 -4.13 17.42
CA ARG A 5 -8.01 -4.08 16.21
C ARG A 5 -8.00 -5.35 15.34
N CYS A 6 -8.78 -6.37 15.70
CA CYS A 6 -8.65 -7.70 15.13
C CYS A 6 -9.14 -7.84 13.67
N ALA A 7 -10.04 -6.98 13.17
CA ALA A 7 -10.55 -7.14 11.80
C ALA A 7 -9.56 -6.70 10.71
N LEU A 8 -8.88 -5.56 10.91
CA LEU A 8 -7.88 -5.03 9.97
C LEU A 8 -6.53 -5.75 10.11
N ASP A 9 -6.21 -6.27 11.30
CA ASP A 9 -4.97 -7.01 11.55
C ASP A 9 -4.98 -8.41 10.88
N CYS A 10 -6.14 -9.04 10.74
CA CYS A 10 -6.29 -10.37 10.12
C CYS A 10 -6.63 -10.33 8.62
N TRP A 11 -6.70 -9.14 8.02
CA TRP A 11 -7.13 -8.97 6.63
C TRP A 11 -6.04 -9.47 5.66
N PRO A 12 -6.30 -10.44 4.77
CA PRO A 12 -5.27 -11.03 3.92
C PRO A 12 -4.62 -10.03 2.96
N ALA A 13 -5.36 -9.02 2.49
CA ALA A 13 -4.82 -7.94 1.65
C ALA A 13 -3.96 -6.91 2.42
N LYS A 14 -3.86 -6.99 3.77
CA LYS A 14 -3.07 -6.06 4.59
C LYS A 14 -1.58 -6.12 4.23
N GLU A 15 -1.07 -7.33 4.04
CA GLU A 15 0.34 -7.57 3.73
C GLU A 15 0.72 -6.94 2.38
N GLY A 16 -0.15 -7.06 1.39
CA GLY A 16 0.05 -6.47 0.06
C GLY A 16 0.13 -4.95 0.11
N VAL A 17 -0.77 -4.29 0.84
CA VAL A 17 -0.74 -2.82 0.95
C VAL A 17 0.45 -2.35 1.77
N LYS A 18 0.90 -3.10 2.78
CA LYS A 18 2.09 -2.80 3.58
C LYS A 18 3.40 -2.94 2.82
N SER A 19 3.44 -3.78 1.79
CA SER A 19 4.63 -3.96 0.94
C SER A 19 4.95 -2.73 0.09
N VAL A 20 4.01 -1.78 -0.06
CA VAL A 20 4.22 -0.56 -0.83
C VAL A 20 5.12 0.42 -0.05
N PRO A 21 6.30 0.76 -0.57
CA PRO A 21 7.19 1.69 0.10
C PRO A 21 6.53 3.07 0.25
N GLY A 22 6.58 3.63 1.45
CA GLY A 22 5.97 4.92 1.79
C GLY A 22 4.53 4.87 2.32
N LEU A 23 3.88 3.69 2.38
CA LEU A 23 2.57 3.54 3.03
C LEU A 23 2.70 3.17 4.52
N GLY A 24 2.11 4.01 5.39
CA GLY A 24 2.02 3.75 6.83
C GLY A 24 0.75 2.98 7.22
N GLU A 25 0.73 2.43 8.44
CA GLU A 25 -0.37 1.60 8.98
C GLU A 25 -1.75 2.26 8.85
N ARG A 26 -1.84 3.57 9.16
CA ARG A 26 -3.11 4.32 9.11
C ARG A 26 -3.61 4.44 7.69
N THR A 27 -2.74 4.82 6.75
CA THR A 27 -3.07 4.96 5.34
C THR A 27 -3.48 3.62 4.74
N ALA A 28 -2.75 2.54 5.06
CA ALA A 28 -3.10 1.19 4.64
C ALA A 28 -4.50 0.78 5.16
N SER A 29 -4.78 1.06 6.44
CA SER A 29 -6.08 0.77 7.05
C SER A 29 -7.22 1.56 6.39
N THR A 30 -7.01 2.86 6.11
CA THR A 30 -7.99 3.71 5.44
C THR A 30 -8.27 3.25 4.02
N LEU A 31 -7.24 2.89 3.25
CA LEU A 31 -7.40 2.36 1.90
C LEU A 31 -8.20 1.06 1.91
N LEU A 32 -7.86 0.13 2.81
CA LEU A 32 -8.57 -1.14 2.94
C LEU A 32 -10.03 -0.95 3.37
N ALA A 33 -10.29 -0.03 4.31
CA ALA A 33 -11.65 0.30 4.74
C ALA A 33 -12.48 0.96 3.62
N PHE A 34 -11.84 1.77 2.77
CA PHE A 34 -12.49 2.43 1.64
C PHE A 34 -12.82 1.45 0.52
N LEU A 35 -11.92 0.51 0.22
CA LEU A 35 -12.17 -0.51 -0.80
C LEU A 35 -13.11 -1.63 -0.33
N ALA A 36 -13.23 -1.85 0.99
CA ALA A 36 -14.13 -2.77 1.71
C ALA A 36 -14.09 -4.26 1.30
N GLU A 37 -13.96 -4.61 0.03
CA GLU A 37 -13.93 -5.97 -0.48
C GLU A 37 -13.06 -5.99 -1.75
N PRO A 38 -11.75 -6.26 -1.66
CA PRO A 38 -10.87 -6.28 -2.82
C PRO A 38 -11.22 -7.38 -3.83
N ARG A 39 -12.06 -8.36 -3.44
CA ARG A 39 -12.62 -9.39 -4.32
C ARG A 39 -13.67 -8.87 -5.31
N CYS A 40 -14.18 -7.65 -5.12
CA CYS A 40 -15.11 -7.02 -6.05
C CYS A 40 -14.43 -6.53 -7.34
N PHE A 41 -13.10 -6.58 -7.42
CA PHE A 41 -12.33 -6.10 -8.57
C PHE A 41 -11.43 -7.23 -9.09
N ASP A 42 -11.42 -7.41 -10.41
CA ASP A 42 -10.57 -8.43 -11.06
C ASP A 42 -9.10 -8.02 -11.04
N ASN A 43 -8.83 -6.71 -10.96
CA ASN A 43 -7.49 -6.15 -10.93
C ASN A 43 -7.43 -4.79 -10.24
N ALA A 44 -6.22 -4.40 -9.84
CA ALA A 44 -5.98 -3.12 -9.16
C ALA A 44 -6.40 -1.89 -9.99
N ARG A 45 -6.39 -1.97 -11.32
CA ARG A 45 -6.74 -0.84 -12.20
C ARG A 45 -8.23 -0.50 -12.14
N GLN A 46 -9.09 -1.51 -12.06
CA GLN A 46 -10.53 -1.31 -11.83
C GLN A 46 -10.80 -0.64 -10.48
N ALA A 47 -10.11 -1.10 -9.42
CA ALA A 47 -10.26 -0.54 -8.09
C ALA A 47 -9.79 0.93 -8.00
N VAL A 48 -8.70 1.25 -8.68
CA VAL A 48 -8.14 2.60 -8.81
C VAL A 48 -9.08 3.52 -9.62
N ALA A 49 -9.63 3.03 -10.73
CA ALA A 49 -10.62 3.77 -11.52
C ALA A 49 -11.91 4.03 -10.74
N PHE A 50 -12.38 3.04 -9.96
CA PHE A 50 -13.53 3.20 -9.06
C PHE A 50 -13.29 4.28 -8.00
N ALA A 51 -12.07 4.36 -7.45
CA ALA A 51 -11.68 5.41 -6.52
C ALA A 51 -11.46 6.79 -7.20
N GLY A 52 -11.58 6.88 -8.54
CA GLY A 52 -11.29 8.11 -9.30
C GLY A 52 -9.81 8.51 -9.26
N LEU A 53 -8.91 7.56 -9.00
CA LEU A 53 -7.47 7.79 -8.88
C LEU A 53 -6.74 7.40 -10.18
N ASP A 54 -5.61 8.06 -10.44
CA ASP A 54 -4.60 7.64 -11.44
C ASP A 54 -3.20 7.77 -10.81
N PRO A 55 -2.81 6.83 -9.92
CA PRO A 55 -1.58 6.92 -9.18
C PRO A 55 -0.39 6.74 -10.13
N ARG A 56 0.40 7.80 -10.25
CA ARG A 56 1.71 7.79 -10.94
C ARG A 56 2.82 7.90 -9.90
N GLN A 57 3.67 6.89 -9.83
CA GLN A 57 4.88 6.95 -8.99
C GLN A 57 5.92 7.84 -9.68
N HIS A 58 6.31 8.92 -9.00
CA HIS A 58 7.40 9.80 -9.42
C HIS A 58 8.52 9.71 -8.39
N GLU A 59 9.66 9.16 -8.77
CA GLU A 59 10.86 9.15 -7.93
C GLU A 59 11.74 10.34 -8.31
N SER A 60 11.78 11.33 -7.42
CA SER A 60 12.70 12.47 -7.54
C SER A 60 14.00 12.12 -6.83
N GLY A 61 14.87 11.34 -7.47
CA GLY A 61 16.14 10.96 -6.87
C GLY A 61 17.03 10.12 -7.77
N MET A 62 18.31 10.47 -7.83
CA MET A 62 19.35 9.58 -8.34
C MET A 62 19.56 8.44 -7.33
N PRO A 63 19.55 7.17 -7.76
CA PRO A 63 19.75 6.06 -6.83
C PRO A 63 21.11 6.23 -6.15
N PHE A 64 21.11 6.21 -4.81
CA PHE A 64 22.34 6.22 -4.04
C PHE A 64 23.18 5.01 -4.43
N ARG A 65 24.28 5.25 -5.16
CA ARG A 65 25.30 4.24 -5.45
C ARG A 65 26.46 4.46 -4.47
N PRO A 66 26.67 3.60 -3.47
CA PRO A 66 27.88 3.66 -2.68
C PRO A 66 29.06 3.35 -3.63
N ALA A 67 30.02 4.28 -3.72
CA ALA A 67 31.25 4.02 -4.45
C ALA A 67 31.99 2.89 -3.73
N LEU A 68 32.07 1.72 -4.38
CA LEU A 68 32.97 0.65 -3.96
C LEU A 68 34.41 1.19 -4.06
N HIS A 69 34.94 1.72 -2.97
CA HIS A 69 36.36 1.91 -2.82
C HIS A 69 36.96 0.53 -2.55
N GLY A 70 37.49 -0.08 -3.62
CA GLY A 70 38.46 -1.15 -3.52
C GLY A 70 39.87 -0.57 -3.35
N ALA A 71 40.69 -1.35 -2.65
CA ALA A 71 42.12 -1.19 -2.30
C ALA A 71 42.37 -0.61 -0.90
#